data_AF-A0A6I3ZCM6-F1
#
_entry.id   AF-A0A6I3ZCM6-F1
#
_cell.length_a   1.000
_cell.length_b   1.000
_cell.length_c   1.000
_cell.angle_alpha   90.00
_cell.angle_beta   90.00
_cell.angle_gamma   90.00
#
_symmetry.space_group_name_H-M   'P 1'
#
loop_
_entity.id
_entity.type
_entity.pdbx_description
1 polymer ?
#
loop_
_entity_poly.entity_id
_entity_poly.type
_entity_poly.pdbx_seq_one_letter_code
_entity_poly.pdbx_strand_id
1 'polypeptide(L)'
;MRQPPPISRRIVTIVDAVIHPNTASRVSPPHPVSSNAAEQHGAVTADRHPRETSSTNRIDARDELILDGQAVPGAWVTVSFNGDPDDVDVFQLVLPSDAKPLGDTCSVECPLGKALVATHVGETRRYVTESGRSMAITVLAVDSVNPQETAGR
;
A
#
# COMPACT_ATOMS: atom_id res chain seq x y z
N MET A 1 27.56 -33.60 6.09
CA MET A 1 26.23 -33.97 5.55
C MET A 1 25.20 -33.73 6.65
N ARG A 2 24.33 -32.72 6.50
CA ARG A 2 23.31 -32.35 7.51
C ARG A 2 21.93 -32.46 6.87
N GLN A 3 21.03 -33.22 7.51
CA GLN A 3 19.66 -33.49 7.07
C GLN A 3 18.74 -32.26 7.22
N PRO A 4 17.73 -32.08 6.35
CA PRO A 4 16.70 -31.05 6.50
C PRO A 4 15.53 -31.50 7.41
N PRO A 5 14.80 -30.56 8.06
CA PRO A 5 13.66 -30.88 8.92
C PRO A 5 12.37 -31.18 8.13
N PRO A 6 11.40 -31.93 8.71
CA PRO A 6 10.19 -32.38 8.02
C PRO A 6 9.05 -31.34 7.97
N ILE A 7 8.31 -31.38 6.86
CA ILE A 7 7.15 -30.54 6.50
C ILE A 7 5.88 -31.11 7.15
N SER A 8 5.17 -30.31 7.95
CA SER A 8 3.89 -30.70 8.54
C SER A 8 2.73 -30.32 7.62
N ARG A 9 2.08 -31.33 7.02
CA ARG A 9 0.88 -31.19 6.17
C ARG A 9 -0.36 -31.42 7.03
N ARG A 10 -1.24 -30.42 7.16
CA ARG A 10 -2.62 -30.63 7.63
C ARG A 10 -3.53 -30.86 6.42
N ILE A 11 -4.28 -31.96 6.47
CA ILE A 11 -5.30 -32.40 5.51
C ILE A 11 -6.65 -32.47 6.24
N VAL A 12 -7.74 -32.41 5.45
CA VAL A 12 -9.13 -32.86 5.71
C VAL A 12 -10.10 -31.74 6.15
N THR A 13 -11.32 -31.56 5.64
CA THR A 13 -12.23 -32.37 4.80
C THR A 13 -13.18 -31.45 4.00
N ILE A 14 -13.49 -31.86 2.78
CA ILE A 14 -14.50 -31.34 1.85
C ILE A 14 -15.91 -31.85 2.22
N VAL A 15 -16.93 -30.98 2.21
CA VAL A 15 -18.35 -31.38 2.16
C VAL A 15 -19.06 -30.65 1.03
N ASP A 16 -19.72 -31.47 0.22
CA ASP A 16 -20.45 -31.22 -1.03
C ASP A 16 -21.89 -30.75 -0.76
N ALA A 17 -22.40 -29.81 -1.56
CA ALA A 17 -23.84 -29.54 -1.65
C ALA A 17 -24.23 -28.99 -3.03
N VAL A 18 -24.52 -29.93 -3.94
CA VAL A 18 -25.59 -29.99 -4.97
C VAL A 18 -26.25 -28.68 -5.46
N ILE A 19 -26.13 -28.48 -6.78
CA ILE A 19 -26.86 -27.55 -7.66
C ILE A 19 -28.16 -28.24 -8.17
N HIS A 20 -29.27 -27.48 -8.36
CA HIS A 20 -30.10 -27.38 -9.59
C HIS A 20 -31.45 -26.62 -9.36
N PRO A 21 -32.09 -26.08 -10.43
CA PRO A 21 -32.72 -24.76 -10.44
C PRO A 21 -34.26 -24.78 -10.49
N ASN A 22 -34.93 -23.64 -10.35
CA ASN A 22 -36.35 -23.51 -10.72
C ASN A 22 -36.62 -22.30 -11.62
N THR A 23 -37.30 -22.58 -12.72
CA THR A 23 -37.75 -21.68 -13.78
C THR A 23 -39.28 -21.57 -13.71
N ALA A 24 -39.80 -20.39 -14.09
CA ALA A 24 -41.15 -20.10 -14.59
C ALA A 24 -42.24 -19.57 -13.62
N SER A 25 -42.54 -18.29 -13.84
CA SER A 25 -43.83 -17.77 -14.34
C SER A 25 -45.10 -17.71 -13.47
N ARG A 26 -45.78 -16.56 -13.64
CA ARG A 26 -47.24 -16.27 -13.71
C ARG A 26 -47.91 -15.57 -12.49
N VAL A 27 -48.32 -14.32 -12.78
CA VAL A 27 -49.71 -13.80 -12.75
C VAL A 27 -50.32 -13.38 -11.39
N SER A 28 -50.63 -12.07 -11.24
CA SER A 28 -51.66 -11.50 -10.32
C SER A 28 -53.09 -11.82 -10.84
N PRO A 29 -54.26 -11.47 -10.21
CA PRO A 29 -54.63 -10.68 -9.01
C PRO A 29 -55.77 -11.41 -8.17
N PRO A 30 -56.79 -10.84 -7.46
CA PRO A 30 -57.11 -9.47 -7.02
C PRO A 30 -57.46 -9.30 -5.50
N HIS A 31 -57.72 -8.06 -5.09
CA HIS A 31 -58.07 -7.57 -3.74
C HIS A 31 -59.54 -7.85 -3.38
N PRO A 32 -59.95 -7.73 -2.09
CA PRO A 32 -60.67 -6.50 -1.71
C PRO A 32 -60.37 -5.92 -0.29
N VAL A 33 -60.77 -4.65 -0.19
CA VAL A 33 -60.74 -3.59 0.86
C VAL A 33 -61.14 -3.97 2.31
N SER A 34 -60.47 -3.42 3.34
CA SER A 34 -61.02 -2.32 4.18
C SER A 34 -60.17 -1.88 5.40
N SER A 35 -59.95 -0.56 5.45
CA SER A 35 -59.88 0.35 6.61
C SER A 35 -58.81 0.17 7.71
N ASN A 36 -57.71 0.93 7.63
CA ASN A 36 -57.48 1.99 8.63
C ASN A 36 -56.41 3.01 8.18
N ALA A 37 -56.60 4.24 8.64
CA ALA A 37 -56.00 5.47 8.13
C ALA A 37 -54.58 5.76 8.65
N ALA A 38 -53.70 6.17 7.74
CA ALA A 38 -52.64 7.20 7.85
C ALA A 38 -51.91 7.18 6.48
N GLU A 39 -52.12 8.13 5.57
CA GLU A 39 -51.44 9.44 5.56
C GLU A 39 -49.93 9.29 5.84
N GLN A 40 -48.94 9.56 4.98
CA GLN A 40 -48.83 10.38 3.78
C GLN A 40 -47.43 10.12 3.16
N HIS A 41 -47.37 9.96 1.84
CA HIS A 41 -46.32 10.46 0.92
C HIS A 41 -44.94 9.78 0.81
N GLY A 42 -44.56 9.48 -0.44
CA GLY A 42 -43.17 9.60 -0.89
C GLY A 42 -42.46 8.30 -1.27
N ALA A 43 -42.71 7.84 -2.51
CA ALA A 43 -41.78 6.96 -3.20
C ALA A 43 -40.44 7.68 -3.42
N VAL A 44 -39.35 7.16 -2.86
CA VAL A 44 -38.01 7.30 -3.43
C VAL A 44 -37.24 6.01 -3.17
N THR A 45 -37.11 5.19 -4.21
CA THR A 45 -36.13 4.10 -4.27
C THR A 45 -34.75 4.73 -4.25
N ALA A 46 -34.19 4.94 -3.07
CA ALA A 46 -32.77 5.20 -2.90
C ALA A 46 -32.07 3.85 -2.74
N ASP A 47 -31.99 3.08 -3.83
CA ASP A 47 -30.85 2.19 -4.01
C ASP A 47 -29.62 3.09 -4.26
N ARG A 48 -29.16 3.74 -3.19
CA ARG A 48 -27.80 4.27 -3.17
C ARG A 48 -26.93 3.09 -2.79
N HIS A 49 -26.52 2.37 -3.81
CA HIS A 49 -25.29 1.60 -3.81
C HIS A 49 -24.21 2.41 -3.05
N PRO A 50 -23.71 1.96 -1.88
CA PRO A 50 -22.44 2.46 -1.41
C PRO A 50 -21.40 1.92 -2.39
N ARG A 51 -21.07 2.70 -3.42
CA ARG A 51 -19.75 2.56 -4.06
C ARG A 51 -18.74 3.19 -3.10
N GLU A 52 -18.50 2.49 -2.01
CA GLU A 52 -17.21 2.54 -1.33
C GLU A 52 -16.21 1.91 -2.30
N THR A 53 -15.50 2.74 -3.07
CA THR A 53 -14.26 2.30 -3.71
C THR A 53 -13.21 3.38 -3.56
N SER A 54 -12.51 3.31 -2.42
CA SER A 54 -11.05 3.24 -2.37
C SER A 54 -10.25 4.34 -3.05
N SER A 55 -10.35 5.57 -2.54
CA SER A 55 -9.31 6.60 -2.79
C SER A 55 -8.63 7.09 -1.52
N THR A 56 -9.20 6.85 -0.33
CA THR A 56 -8.63 7.31 0.95
C THR A 56 -7.63 6.32 1.58
N ASN A 57 -7.63 5.04 1.17
CA ASN A 57 -6.87 4.00 1.86
C ASN A 57 -5.37 3.92 1.50
N ARG A 58 -4.91 4.54 0.40
CA ARG A 58 -3.50 4.43 -0.02
C ARG A 58 -2.55 5.40 0.69
N ILE A 59 -3.06 6.56 1.10
CA ILE A 59 -2.23 7.58 1.74
C ILE A 59 -1.96 7.15 3.19
N ASP A 60 -2.98 6.61 3.86
CA ASP A 60 -2.88 6.08 5.22
C ASP A 60 -1.87 4.92 5.30
N ALA A 61 -2.00 3.93 4.39
CA ALA A 61 -1.08 2.80 4.34
C ALA A 61 0.37 3.21 4.04
N ARG A 62 0.59 4.25 3.23
CA ARG A 62 1.94 4.75 2.97
C ARG A 62 2.52 5.44 4.20
N ASP A 63 1.76 6.32 4.84
CA ASP A 63 2.20 7.02 6.04
C ASP A 63 2.45 6.04 7.20
N GLU A 64 1.65 4.98 7.32
CA GLU A 64 1.88 3.89 8.27
C GLU A 64 3.23 3.17 8.00
N LEU A 65 3.54 2.87 6.74
CA LEU A 65 4.84 2.29 6.36
C LEU A 65 6.00 3.24 6.64
N ILE A 66 5.82 4.54 6.40
CA ILE A 66 6.83 5.57 6.73
C ILE A 66 7.04 5.64 8.25
N LEU A 67 5.97 5.58 9.03
CA LEU A 67 6.02 5.57 10.50
C LEU A 67 6.69 4.31 11.05
N ASP A 68 6.52 3.17 10.38
CA ASP A 68 7.24 1.92 10.63
C ASP A 68 8.73 2.02 10.23
N GLY A 69 9.14 3.12 9.58
CA GLY A 69 10.50 3.38 9.16
C GLY A 69 10.84 2.71 7.82
N GLN A 70 9.85 2.29 7.03
CA GLN A 70 10.04 1.69 5.73
C GLN A 70 10.12 2.74 4.62
N ALA A 71 11.19 2.69 3.83
CA ALA A 71 11.36 3.56 2.66
C ALA A 71 10.39 3.16 1.53
N VAL A 72 9.45 4.06 1.23
CA VAL A 72 8.40 3.89 0.21
C VAL A 72 8.31 5.12 -0.70
N PRO A 73 7.76 5.00 -1.92
CA PRO A 73 7.61 6.15 -2.82
C PRO A 73 6.77 7.27 -2.17
N GLY A 74 7.33 8.47 -2.15
CA GLY A 74 6.81 9.69 -1.52
C GLY A 74 7.52 10.04 -0.20
N ALA A 75 8.23 9.10 0.42
CA ALA A 75 8.98 9.31 1.65
C ALA A 75 10.32 10.02 1.40
N TRP A 76 10.74 10.80 2.38
CA TRP A 76 12.09 11.35 2.49
C TRP A 76 12.96 10.37 3.27
N VAL A 77 14.08 9.97 2.70
CA VAL A 77 14.97 8.96 3.27
C VAL A 77 16.32 9.62 3.51
N THR A 78 16.75 9.61 4.77
CA THR A 78 18.11 10.01 5.16
C THR A 78 18.99 8.78 5.13
N VAL A 79 20.10 8.85 4.41
CA VAL A 79 21.03 7.72 4.25
C VAL A 79 22.45 8.15 4.63
N SER A 80 23.24 7.22 5.15
CA SER A 80 24.69 7.35 5.21
C SER A 80 25.37 6.51 4.15
N PHE A 81 26.39 7.05 3.51
CA PHE A 81 27.17 6.33 2.52
C PHE A 81 28.35 5.61 3.16
N ASN A 82 28.56 4.35 2.78
CA ASN A 82 29.66 3.49 3.23
C ASN A 82 29.82 3.36 4.77
N GLY A 83 28.76 3.67 5.53
CA GLY A 83 28.79 3.65 6.99
C GLY A 83 29.50 4.84 7.62
N ASP A 84 29.79 5.88 6.84
CA ASP A 84 30.34 7.14 7.33
C ASP A 84 29.20 8.04 7.85
N PRO A 85 29.18 8.40 9.14
CA PRO A 85 28.10 9.18 9.74
C PRO A 85 28.16 10.68 9.38
N ASP A 86 29.28 11.16 8.83
CA ASP A 86 29.45 12.52 8.37
C ASP A 86 29.03 12.67 6.89
N ASP A 87 29.11 11.58 6.11
CA ASP A 87 28.65 11.49 4.72
C ASP A 87 27.18 11.05 4.63
N VAL A 88 26.29 11.95 5.06
CA VAL A 88 24.83 11.76 5.04
C VAL A 88 24.17 12.63 3.99
N ASP A 89 23.13 12.08 3.36
CA ASP A 89 22.35 12.79 2.35
C ASP A 89 20.87 12.39 2.45
N VAL A 90 20.00 13.26 1.95
CA VAL A 90 18.55 13.16 2.15
C VAL A 90 17.88 13.21 0.79
N PHE A 91 17.13 12.17 0.46
CA PHE A 91 16.44 12.08 -0.83
C PHE A 91 14.97 11.71 -0.67
N GLN A 92 14.11 12.33 -1.48
CA GLN A 92 12.74 11.89 -1.65
C GLN A 92 12.68 10.73 -2.65
N LEU A 93 12.18 9.59 -2.22
CA LEU A 93 11.98 8.45 -3.10
C LEU A 93 10.74 8.70 -3.96
N VAL A 94 10.83 8.67 -5.29
CA VAL A 94 9.73 9.01 -6.20
C VAL A 94 9.57 7.98 -7.31
N LEU A 95 8.41 7.99 -7.97
CA LEU A 95 8.22 7.21 -9.18
C LEU A 95 9.05 7.79 -10.33
N PRO A 96 9.47 6.99 -11.31
CA PRO A 96 10.25 7.45 -12.46
C PRO A 96 9.58 8.59 -13.25
N SER A 97 8.25 8.67 -13.27
CA SER A 97 7.51 9.78 -13.90
C SER A 97 7.63 11.11 -13.17
N ASP A 98 7.90 11.08 -11.86
CA ASP A 98 8.01 12.26 -10.98
C ASP A 98 9.47 12.64 -10.69
N ALA A 99 10.42 11.84 -11.16
CA ALA A 99 11.84 12.07 -10.97
C ALA A 99 12.30 13.33 -11.70
N LYS A 100 12.97 14.23 -10.98
CA LYS A 100 13.54 15.46 -11.56
C LYS A 100 15.04 15.26 -11.83
N PRO A 101 15.57 15.77 -12.95
CA PRO A 101 16.98 15.65 -13.28
C PRO A 101 17.90 16.49 -12.37
N LEU A 102 17.33 17.48 -11.67
CA LEU A 102 18.01 18.34 -10.72
C LEU A 102 17.13 18.42 -9.46
N GLY A 103 17.66 17.99 -8.32
CA GLY A 103 16.99 18.06 -7.02
C GLY A 103 17.21 16.80 -6.18
N ASP A 104 16.66 16.84 -4.98
CA ASP A 104 16.79 15.80 -3.95
C ASP A 104 15.84 14.61 -4.19
N THR A 105 15.47 14.32 -5.43
CA THR A 105 14.55 13.23 -5.77
C THR A 105 15.29 12.03 -6.33
N CYS A 106 15.03 10.84 -5.78
CA CYS A 106 15.57 9.57 -6.24
C CYS A 106 14.45 8.70 -6.83
N SER A 107 14.57 8.32 -8.10
CA SER A 107 13.62 7.38 -8.71
C SER A 107 13.81 5.98 -8.14
N VAL A 108 12.70 5.29 -7.84
CA VAL A 108 12.68 3.87 -7.46
C VAL A 108 13.27 2.94 -8.52
N GLU A 109 13.45 3.40 -9.76
CA GLU A 109 14.05 2.60 -10.83
C GLU A 109 15.58 2.75 -10.94
N CYS A 110 16.15 3.80 -10.34
CA CYS A 110 17.60 4.00 -10.30
C CYS A 110 18.25 2.97 -9.37
N PRO A 111 19.56 2.65 -9.55
CA PRO A 111 20.24 1.66 -8.70
C PRO A 111 20.16 1.95 -7.20
N LEU A 112 20.27 3.24 -6.83
CA LEU A 112 20.12 3.69 -5.44
C LEU A 112 18.67 3.51 -4.95
N GLY A 113 17.69 4.01 -5.70
CA GLY A 113 16.28 3.91 -5.31
C GLY A 113 15.80 2.46 -5.18
N LYS A 114 16.22 1.57 -6.09
CA LYS A 114 15.95 0.12 -6.00
C LYS A 114 16.49 -0.51 -4.72
N ALA A 115 17.63 -0.04 -4.24
CA ALA A 115 18.21 -0.51 -2.99
C ALA A 115 17.51 0.07 -1.76
N LEU A 116 16.87 1.23 -1.88
CA LEU A 116 16.14 1.89 -0.79
C LEU A 116 14.70 1.39 -0.64
N VAL A 117 13.99 1.10 -1.74
CA VAL A 117 12.60 0.63 -1.67
C VAL A 117 12.47 -0.57 -0.72
N ALA A 118 11.50 -0.51 0.19
CA ALA A 118 11.18 -1.54 1.18
C ALA A 118 12.31 -1.83 2.19
N THR A 119 13.30 -0.96 2.30
CA THR A 119 14.34 -1.01 3.33
C THR A 119 13.91 -0.20 4.55
N HIS A 120 14.21 -0.70 5.74
CA HIS A 120 13.84 -0.05 7.01
C HIS A 120 14.99 0.76 7.59
N VAL A 121 14.66 1.69 8.48
CA VAL A 121 15.64 2.41 9.30
C VAL A 121 16.57 1.42 10.02
N GLY A 122 17.87 1.68 9.94
CA GLY A 122 18.93 0.85 10.50
C GLY A 122 19.41 -0.27 9.57
N GLU A 123 18.73 -0.54 8.44
CA GLU A 123 19.22 -1.52 7.47
C GLU A 123 20.29 -0.93 6.54
N THR A 124 21.33 -1.73 6.29
CA THR A 124 22.36 -1.43 5.29
C THR A 124 22.14 -2.24 4.02
N ARG A 125 22.09 -1.55 2.88
CA ARG A 125 21.96 -2.15 1.55
C ARG A 125 23.18 -1.84 0.70
N ARG A 126 23.51 -2.75 -0.21
CA ARG A 126 24.59 -2.55 -1.19
C ARG A 126 23.99 -2.44 -2.58
N TYR A 127 24.51 -1.52 -3.37
CA TYR A 127 24.11 -1.31 -4.75
C TYR A 127 25.33 -1.01 -5.62
N VAL A 128 25.16 -1.18 -6.92
CA VAL A 128 26.19 -0.86 -7.91
C VAL A 128 25.79 0.44 -8.59
N THR A 129 26.68 1.42 -8.60
CA THR A 129 26.43 2.68 -9.32
C THR A 129 26.51 2.46 -10.82
N GLU A 130 25.99 3.41 -11.60
CA GLU A 130 26.12 3.40 -13.08
C GLU A 130 27.59 3.33 -13.55
N SER A 131 28.54 3.79 -12.72
CA SER A 131 29.98 3.67 -12.97
C SER A 131 30.56 2.28 -12.66
N GLY A 132 29.74 1.32 -12.22
CA GLY A 132 30.16 -0.04 -11.83
C GLY A 132 30.76 -0.16 -10.43
N ARG A 133 30.75 0.91 -9.62
CA ARG A 133 31.29 0.86 -8.26
C ARG A 133 30.26 0.28 -7.30
N SER A 134 30.68 -0.65 -6.44
CA SER A 134 29.85 -1.11 -5.33
C SER A 134 29.87 -0.07 -4.21
N MET A 135 28.70 0.37 -3.77
CA MET A 135 28.51 1.28 -2.64
C MET A 135 27.58 0.64 -1.62
N ALA A 136 27.76 0.99 -0.35
CA ALA A 136 26.84 0.64 0.73
C ALA A 136 26.11 1.90 1.19
N ILE A 137 24.83 1.75 1.53
CA ILE A 137 23.99 2.78 2.12
C ILE A 137 23.34 2.23 3.37
N THR A 138 23.25 3.04 4.41
CA THR A 138 22.48 2.70 5.60
C THR A 138 21.36 3.69 5.75
N VAL A 139 20.13 3.21 5.92
CA VAL A 139 18.98 4.09 6.16
C VAL A 139 19.06 4.57 7.60
N LEU A 140 19.15 5.89 7.80
CA LEU A 140 19.22 6.51 9.12
C LEU A 140 17.85 6.98 9.61
N ALA A 141 17.02 7.49 8.69
CA ALA A 141 15.68 7.97 8.99
C ALA A 141 14.80 7.88 7.74
N VAL A 142 13.49 7.72 7.96
CA VAL A 142 12.46 7.80 6.93
C VAL A 142 11.36 8.71 7.46
N ASP A 143 11.02 9.76 6.71
CA ASP A 143 10.07 10.79 7.10
C ASP A 143 9.07 11.04 5.96
N SER A 144 7.85 11.47 6.30
CA SER A 144 6.83 11.83 5.29
C SER A 144 7.01 13.23 4.74
N VAL A 145 7.83 14.05 5.39
CA VAL A 145 8.14 15.45 5.05
C VAL A 145 9.65 15.65 4.99
N ASN A 146 10.10 16.71 4.30
CA ASN A 146 11.52 17.00 4.20
C ASN A 146 12.09 17.41 5.58
N PRO A 147 13.03 16.64 6.17
CA PRO A 147 13.61 17.00 7.47
C PRO A 147 14.47 18.28 7.39
N GLN A 148 15.06 18.58 6.23
CA GLN A 148 15.88 19.78 6.04
C GLN A 148 15.06 21.08 6.13
N GLU A 149 13.80 21.07 5.67
CA GLU A 149 12.90 22.22 5.84
C GLU A 149 12.38 22.34 7.29
N THR A 150 12.31 21.22 8.00
CA THR A 150 11.78 21.18 9.39
C THR A 150 12.81 21.66 10.41
N ALA A 151 14.10 21.42 10.16
CA ALA A 151 15.19 21.82 11.06
C ALA A 151 15.45 23.34 11.12
N GLY A 152 14.88 24.12 10.19
CA GLY A 152 15.06 25.56 10.10
C GLY A 152 14.03 26.41 10.88
N ARG A 153 13.21 25.82 11.74
CA ARG A 153 12.10 26.51 12.42
C ARG A 153 12.28 26.66 13.93
#